data_AF-A0A1Q7YAJ0-F1
#
_entry.id   AF-A0A1Q7YAJ0-F1
#
_cell.length_a   1.000
_cell.length_b   1.000
_cell.length_c   1.000
_cell.angle_alpha   90.00
_cell.angle_beta   90.00
_cell.angle_gamma   90.00
#
_symmetry.space_group_name_H-M   'P 1'
#
loop_
_entity.id
_entity.type
_entity.pdbx_description
1 polymer ?
#
loop_
_entity_poly.entity_id
_entity_poly.type
_entity_poly.pdbx_seq_one_letter_code
_entity_poly.pdbx_strand_id
1 'polypeptide(L)'
;MNNYPIILAHGIARFDFLLANFIKNLGPLGSFVEVATDGINYFKGIARRLRKNGFDVYHSSVSFAAGLPRRAEDLAGEVNRVLELKGCDKVHIIAHSMGGLDARYMIARLGMSEKICSLTTIGTPHLGTSFADWGFEHRGSGVIELLKPLIDLDGFLALTTSACREFNDSAAETEAANPVVYQTYASQEPQNKVFTLLQPSWEIIAQAEGANDGLVSHTSQRWQPELIGAGGQRKQIAQHDFPVSADHLNEVGWWDINQFDIPGANLIKLAQEIKQYESSIKDVYLKIARDVAAL
;
A
#
# COMPACT_ATOMS: atom_id res chain seq x y z
N MET A 1 3.88 -2.78 -27.70
CA MET A 1 3.56 -2.52 -26.28
C MET A 1 4.88 -2.57 -25.54
N ASN A 2 5.27 -1.48 -24.89
CA ASN A 2 6.48 -1.46 -24.08
C ASN A 2 6.18 -2.24 -22.79
N ASN A 3 6.69 -3.46 -22.68
CA ASN A 3 6.47 -4.29 -21.50
C ASN A 3 7.49 -3.91 -20.41
N TYR A 4 7.35 -2.71 -19.85
CA TYR A 4 8.22 -2.27 -18.76
C TYR A 4 7.98 -3.12 -17.50
N PRO A 5 9.02 -3.47 -16.73
CA PRO A 5 8.85 -4.23 -15.49
C PRO A 5 7.97 -3.49 -14.47
N ILE A 6 7.26 -4.26 -13.65
CA ILE A 6 6.46 -3.75 -12.52
C ILE A 6 7.25 -3.96 -11.23
N ILE A 7 7.42 -2.91 -10.44
CA ILE A 7 7.95 -2.97 -9.08
C ILE A 7 6.80 -2.82 -8.10
N LEU A 8 6.62 -3.82 -7.24
CA LEU A 8 5.72 -3.77 -6.09
C LEU A 8 6.45 -3.15 -4.90
N ALA A 9 6.08 -1.92 -4.54
CA ALA A 9 6.70 -1.18 -3.45
C ALA A 9 5.88 -1.31 -2.17
N HIS A 10 6.44 -1.98 -1.16
CA HIS A 10 5.75 -2.25 0.11
C HIS A 10 5.80 -1.05 1.06
N GLY A 11 4.82 -0.97 1.97
CA GLY A 11 4.79 0.02 3.04
C GLY A 11 5.63 -0.36 4.25
N ILE A 12 5.21 0.13 5.42
CA ILE A 12 5.92 0.00 6.70
C ILE A 12 5.54 -1.26 7.49
N ALA A 13 4.66 -2.14 7.00
CA ALA A 13 4.15 -3.23 7.82
C ALA A 13 5.08 -4.45 7.90
N ARG A 14 5.26 -5.01 9.12
CA ARG A 14 6.00 -6.27 9.33
C ARG A 14 5.13 -7.47 9.02
N PHE A 15 5.63 -8.29 8.10
CA PHE A 15 4.93 -9.47 7.63
C PHE A 15 4.88 -10.59 8.68
N ASP A 16 5.94 -10.79 9.47
CA ASP A 16 6.04 -11.88 10.45
C ASP A 16 4.95 -11.79 11.53
N PHE A 17 4.57 -10.58 11.91
CA PHE A 17 3.44 -10.36 12.80
C PHE A 17 2.10 -10.67 12.13
N LEU A 18 1.89 -10.25 10.87
CA LEU A 18 0.67 -10.58 10.13
C LEU A 18 0.45 -12.09 10.06
N LEU A 19 1.51 -12.85 9.77
CA LEU A 19 1.48 -14.30 9.78
C LEU A 19 1.20 -14.87 11.18
N ALA A 20 1.82 -14.33 12.22
CA ALA A 20 1.59 -14.79 13.59
C ALA A 20 0.13 -14.57 14.03
N ASN A 21 -0.44 -13.39 13.77
CA ASN A 21 -1.83 -13.09 14.10
C ASN A 21 -2.81 -13.92 13.26
N PHE A 22 -2.50 -14.11 11.97
CA PHE A 22 -3.24 -15.00 11.08
C PHE A 22 -3.31 -16.44 11.62
N ILE A 23 -2.16 -17.01 11.99
CA ILE A 23 -2.09 -18.36 12.57
C ILE A 23 -2.86 -18.42 13.90
N LYS A 24 -2.73 -17.40 14.74
CA LYS A 24 -3.43 -17.30 16.02
C LYS A 24 -4.95 -17.30 15.82
N ASN A 25 -5.47 -16.51 14.89
CA ASN A 25 -6.90 -16.41 14.63
C ASN A 25 -7.48 -17.70 14.02
N LEU A 26 -6.67 -18.48 13.30
CA LEU A 26 -7.10 -19.76 12.74
C LEU A 26 -7.22 -20.90 13.78
N GLY A 27 -6.54 -20.81 14.93
CA GLY A 27 -6.52 -21.90 15.90
C GLY A 27 -6.21 -23.26 15.24
N PRO A 28 -6.96 -24.35 15.51
CA PRO A 28 -6.71 -25.67 14.91
C PRO A 28 -6.89 -25.72 13.38
N LEU A 29 -7.45 -24.69 12.75
CA LEU A 29 -7.64 -24.58 11.29
C LEU A 29 -6.37 -24.23 10.53
N GLY A 30 -5.31 -23.81 11.22
CA GLY A 30 -4.03 -23.43 10.60
C GLY A 30 -3.40 -24.55 9.76
N SER A 31 -3.77 -25.81 10.01
CA SER A 31 -3.29 -26.99 9.28
C SER A 31 -3.89 -27.15 7.87
N PHE A 32 -5.02 -26.50 7.56
CA PHE A 32 -5.70 -26.58 6.26
C PHE A 32 -5.30 -25.46 5.29
N VAL A 33 -4.59 -24.45 5.78
CA VAL A 33 -4.10 -23.35 4.94
C VAL A 33 -2.76 -23.77 4.35
N GLU A 34 -2.73 -23.98 3.04
CA GLU A 34 -1.52 -24.29 2.30
C GLU A 34 -0.61 -23.05 2.29
N VAL A 35 0.29 -22.96 3.26
CA VAL A 35 1.29 -21.90 3.36
C VAL A 35 2.37 -22.16 2.31
N ALA A 36 2.05 -21.89 1.03
CA ALA A 36 3.06 -21.85 -0.01
C ALA A 36 4.07 -20.74 0.29
N THR A 37 5.33 -20.91 -0.11
CA THR A 37 6.43 -19.99 0.21
C THR A 37 6.24 -18.52 -0.25
N ASP A 38 5.38 -18.23 -1.25
CA ASP A 38 4.95 -16.84 -1.61
C ASP A 38 3.60 -16.42 -1.00
N GLY A 39 2.86 -17.33 -0.36
CA GLY A 39 1.69 -17.00 0.47
C GLY A 39 2.07 -16.25 1.75
N ILE A 40 3.38 -16.06 1.94
CA ILE A 40 4.05 -15.41 3.06
C ILE A 40 4.74 -14.09 2.61
N ASN A 41 4.35 -13.50 1.47
CA ASN A 41 4.87 -12.21 1.02
C ASN A 41 3.93 -11.07 1.43
N TYR A 42 4.47 -9.85 1.64
CA TYR A 42 3.70 -8.63 1.87
C TYR A 42 2.55 -8.48 0.87
N PHE A 43 2.84 -8.64 -0.42
CA PHE A 43 1.83 -8.73 -1.48
C PHE A 43 1.44 -10.18 -1.71
N LYS A 44 0.50 -10.69 -0.91
CA LYS A 44 0.20 -12.13 -0.76
C LYS A 44 -0.22 -12.80 -2.07
N GLY A 45 0.72 -13.50 -2.70
CA GLY A 45 0.51 -14.20 -3.97
C GLY A 45 0.22 -13.31 -5.19
N ILE A 46 0.31 -11.98 -5.06
CA ILE A 46 0.02 -11.01 -6.13
C ILE A 46 1.09 -11.08 -7.21
N ALA A 47 2.38 -10.97 -6.85
CA ALA A 47 3.47 -11.07 -7.82
C ALA A 47 3.42 -12.39 -8.60
N ARG A 48 3.08 -13.50 -7.92
CA ARG A 48 2.87 -14.80 -8.56
C ARG A 48 1.72 -14.77 -9.57
N ARG A 49 0.58 -14.14 -9.24
CA ARG A 49 -0.55 -13.97 -10.18
C ARG A 49 -0.12 -13.18 -11.41
N LEU A 50 0.57 -12.05 -11.21
CA LEU A 50 1.01 -11.19 -12.30
C LEU A 50 2.01 -11.89 -13.22
N ARG A 51 3.03 -12.55 -12.65
CA ARG A 51 4.02 -13.33 -13.43
C ARG A 51 3.38 -14.46 -14.23
N LYS A 52 2.40 -15.17 -13.66
CA LYS A 52 1.61 -16.18 -14.38
C LYS A 52 0.81 -15.61 -15.57
N ASN A 53 0.56 -14.30 -15.58
CA ASN A 53 -0.12 -13.59 -16.67
C ASN A 53 0.85 -12.82 -17.58
N GLY A 54 2.16 -13.13 -17.54
CA GLY A 54 3.14 -12.61 -18.50
C GLY A 54 3.79 -11.27 -18.12
N PHE A 55 3.50 -10.73 -16.94
CA PHE A 55 4.15 -9.52 -16.45
C PHE A 55 5.50 -9.84 -15.81
N ASP A 56 6.49 -8.99 -16.05
CA ASP A 56 7.75 -9.04 -15.31
C ASP A 56 7.61 -8.23 -14.02
N VAL A 57 7.75 -8.90 -12.87
CA VAL A 57 7.39 -8.30 -11.58
C VAL A 57 8.50 -8.51 -10.57
N TYR A 58 8.86 -7.45 -9.85
CA TYR A 58 9.86 -7.41 -8.80
C TYR A 58 9.26 -6.84 -7.52
N HIS A 59 9.77 -7.27 -6.37
CA HIS A 59 9.46 -6.62 -5.09
C HIS A 59 10.57 -5.62 -4.79
N SER A 60 10.22 -4.46 -4.26
CA SER A 60 11.22 -3.60 -3.61
C SER A 60 11.71 -4.28 -2.33
N SER A 61 12.96 -4.00 -1.95
CA SER A 61 13.50 -4.29 -0.63
C SER A 61 13.99 -2.97 -0.04
N VAL A 62 13.14 -2.30 0.74
CA VAL A 62 13.47 -1.02 1.36
C VAL A 62 13.60 -1.17 2.86
N SER A 63 14.42 -0.31 3.49
CA SER A 63 14.66 -0.34 4.92
C SER A 63 13.35 -0.28 5.70
N PHE A 64 13.16 -1.26 6.57
CA PHE A 64 12.08 -1.25 7.54
C PHE A 64 12.29 -0.08 8.50
N ALA A 65 11.22 0.57 8.97
CA ALA A 65 11.26 1.67 9.95
C ALA A 65 11.97 2.97 9.56
N ALA A 66 12.73 3.00 8.47
CA ALA A 66 13.49 4.18 8.10
C ALA A 66 12.58 5.32 7.60
N GLY A 67 13.04 6.56 7.77
CA GLY A 67 12.35 7.73 7.21
C GLY A 67 12.30 7.71 5.68
N LEU A 68 11.38 8.52 5.13
CA LEU A 68 11.14 8.68 3.69
C LEU A 68 12.41 8.79 2.83
N PRO A 69 13.40 9.65 3.16
CA PRO A 69 14.58 9.82 2.31
C PRO A 69 15.37 8.52 2.12
N ARG A 70 15.58 7.77 3.20
CA ARG A 70 16.35 6.52 3.14
C ARG A 70 15.58 5.43 2.38
N ARG A 71 14.28 5.31 2.61
CA ARG A 71 13.44 4.33 1.89
C ARG A 71 13.35 4.67 0.39
N ALA A 72 13.31 5.95 0.04
CA ALA A 72 13.34 6.41 -1.34
C ALA A 72 14.68 6.10 -2.03
N GLU A 73 15.80 6.24 -1.32
CA GLU A 73 17.13 5.83 -1.83
C GLU A 73 17.20 4.32 -2.07
N ASP A 74 16.72 3.51 -1.12
CA ASP A 74 16.67 2.05 -1.28
C ASP A 74 15.78 1.67 -2.49
N LEU A 75 14.62 2.32 -2.65
CA LEU A 75 13.73 2.10 -3.79
C LEU A 75 14.39 2.52 -5.12
N ALA A 76 15.13 3.63 -5.14
CA ALA A 76 15.88 4.06 -6.31
C ALA A 76 16.95 3.03 -6.71
N GLY A 77 17.63 2.43 -5.72
CA GLY A 77 18.55 1.31 -5.93
C GLY A 77 17.88 0.12 -6.61
N GLU A 78 16.70 -0.28 -6.13
CA GLU A 78 15.93 -1.38 -6.73
C GLU A 78 15.46 -1.07 -8.14
N VAL A 79 14.99 0.16 -8.42
CA VAL A 79 14.63 0.59 -9.77
C VAL A 79 15.83 0.46 -10.70
N ASN A 80 16.99 1.02 -10.32
CA ASN A 80 18.20 0.94 -11.15
C ASN A 80 18.65 -0.50 -11.40
N ARG A 81 18.59 -1.35 -10.37
CA ARG A 81 18.92 -2.78 -10.47
C ARG A 81 18.00 -3.50 -11.46
N VAL A 82 16.69 -3.23 -11.42
CA VAL A 82 15.72 -3.83 -12.35
C VAL A 82 15.94 -3.34 -13.78
N LEU A 83 16.17 -2.03 -13.98
CA LEU A 83 16.45 -1.46 -15.30
C LEU A 83 17.70 -2.09 -15.93
N GLU A 84 18.79 -2.21 -15.16
CA GLU A 84 20.03 -2.85 -15.60
C GLU A 84 19.82 -4.33 -15.94
N LEU A 85 19.14 -5.07 -15.06
CA LEU A 85 18.83 -6.50 -15.26
C LEU A 85 18.00 -6.75 -16.53
N LYS A 86 17.12 -5.80 -16.87
CA LYS A 86 16.16 -5.95 -17.98
C LYS A 86 16.59 -5.27 -19.27
N GLY A 87 17.61 -4.41 -19.23
CA GLY A 87 18.03 -3.62 -20.38
C GLY A 87 16.91 -2.70 -20.90
N CYS A 88 16.13 -2.12 -19.99
CA CYS A 88 15.02 -1.22 -20.31
C CYS A 88 15.20 0.12 -19.60
N ASP A 89 14.51 1.16 -20.10
CA ASP A 89 14.70 2.53 -19.62
C ASP A 89 13.72 2.96 -18.53
N LYS A 90 12.58 2.25 -18.40
CA LYS A 90 11.52 2.59 -17.45
C LYS A 90 10.95 1.37 -16.74
N VAL A 91 10.33 1.63 -15.59
CA VAL A 91 9.49 0.68 -14.83
C VAL A 91 8.13 1.28 -14.51
N HIS A 92 7.16 0.42 -14.24
CA HIS A 92 5.93 0.80 -13.54
C HIS A 92 6.10 0.51 -12.05
N ILE A 93 5.57 1.38 -11.19
CA ILE A 93 5.53 1.16 -9.74
C ILE A 93 4.07 1.00 -9.31
N ILE A 94 3.78 -0.08 -8.58
CA ILE A 94 2.55 -0.24 -7.82
C ILE A 94 2.96 -0.24 -6.35
N ALA A 95 2.55 0.79 -5.62
CA ALA A 95 3.00 1.06 -4.28
C ALA A 95 1.84 1.04 -3.29
N HIS A 96 2.05 0.44 -2.13
CA HIS A 96 1.05 0.35 -1.08
C HIS A 96 1.48 1.16 0.16
N SER A 97 0.54 1.86 0.79
CA SER A 97 0.76 2.60 2.04
C SER A 97 1.97 3.55 1.92
N MET A 98 2.90 3.53 2.88
CA MET A 98 4.13 4.34 2.85
C MET A 98 4.97 4.15 1.58
N GLY A 99 4.88 3.01 0.88
CA GLY A 99 5.59 2.79 -0.38
C GLY A 99 5.24 3.82 -1.46
N GLY A 100 4.01 4.36 -1.43
CA GLY A 100 3.60 5.42 -2.35
C GLY A 100 4.32 6.74 -2.07
N LEU A 101 4.56 7.07 -0.80
CA LEU A 101 5.35 8.22 -0.39
C LEU A 101 6.83 8.04 -0.74
N ASP A 102 7.38 6.83 -0.55
CA ASP A 102 8.75 6.50 -0.95
C ASP A 102 8.96 6.75 -2.46
N ALA A 103 8.03 6.25 -3.28
CA ALA A 103 8.08 6.43 -4.74
C ALA A 103 7.95 7.89 -5.15
N ARG A 104 7.01 8.65 -4.55
CA ARG A 104 6.86 10.08 -4.80
C ARG A 104 8.11 10.86 -4.43
N TYR A 105 8.68 10.58 -3.26
CA TYR A 105 9.91 11.23 -2.80
C TYR A 105 11.06 10.94 -3.76
N MET A 106 11.25 9.66 -4.14
CA MET A 106 12.25 9.24 -5.11
C MET A 106 12.09 10.00 -6.45
N ILE A 107 10.87 10.12 -6.96
CA ILE A 107 10.59 10.83 -8.22
C ILE A 107 10.87 12.33 -8.08
N ALA A 108 10.40 12.96 -6.99
CA ALA A 108 10.44 14.40 -6.80
C ALA A 108 11.77 14.95 -6.27
N ARG A 109 12.63 14.11 -5.69
CA ARG A 109 13.87 14.53 -5.01
C ARG A 109 15.13 13.87 -5.52
N LEU A 110 15.03 12.63 -6.00
CA LEU A 110 16.20 11.83 -6.38
C LEU A 110 16.42 11.77 -7.90
N GLY A 111 15.69 12.58 -8.67
CA GLY A 111 15.86 12.69 -10.12
C GLY A 111 15.48 11.43 -10.89
N MET A 112 14.57 10.63 -10.34
CA MET A 112 14.21 9.32 -10.91
C MET A 112 13.04 9.38 -11.89
N SER A 113 12.43 10.55 -12.13
CA SER A 113 11.22 10.68 -12.96
C SER A 113 11.35 10.08 -14.37
N GLU A 114 12.49 10.24 -15.02
CA GLU A 114 12.70 9.72 -16.39
C GLU A 114 12.74 8.20 -16.47
N LYS A 115 12.96 7.54 -15.32
CA LYS A 115 13.02 6.08 -15.18
C LYS A 115 11.69 5.44 -14.79
N ILE A 116 10.67 6.25 -14.53
CA ILE A 116 9.35 5.76 -14.12
C ILE A 116 8.34 6.07 -15.22
N CYS A 117 7.62 5.04 -15.68
CA CYS A 117 6.52 5.21 -16.62
C CYS A 117 5.23 5.62 -15.88
N SER A 118 4.90 4.89 -14.82
CA SER A 118 3.72 5.17 -13.99
C SER A 118 3.94 4.88 -12.52
N LEU A 119 3.25 5.62 -11.66
CA LEU A 119 3.09 5.33 -10.24
C LEU A 119 1.61 5.11 -9.94
N THR A 120 1.28 3.90 -9.50
CA THR A 120 -0.02 3.57 -8.91
C THR A 120 0.13 3.47 -7.41
N THR A 121 -0.63 4.25 -6.65
CA THR A 121 -0.66 4.15 -5.19
C THR A 121 -1.94 3.48 -4.73
N ILE A 122 -1.84 2.67 -3.67
CA ILE A 122 -2.96 1.95 -3.04
C ILE A 122 -2.85 2.24 -1.53
N GLY A 123 -3.91 2.76 -0.90
CA GLY A 123 -3.92 3.00 0.55
C GLY A 123 -2.86 4.00 1.05
N THR A 124 -2.29 4.83 0.17
CA THR A 124 -1.15 5.69 0.54
C THR A 124 -1.61 6.92 1.32
N PRO A 125 -1.02 7.24 2.48
CA PRO A 125 -1.37 8.45 3.25
C PRO A 125 -0.79 9.71 2.61
N HIS A 126 -1.27 10.12 1.44
CA HIS A 126 -0.73 11.29 0.73
C HIS A 126 -0.89 12.59 1.50
N LEU A 127 -1.91 12.69 2.36
CA LEU A 127 -2.16 13.83 3.23
C LEU A 127 -1.81 13.52 4.71
N GLY A 128 -1.12 12.40 4.96
CA GLY A 128 -0.85 11.87 6.29
C GLY A 128 -2.04 11.10 6.88
N THR A 129 -1.94 10.76 8.15
CA THR A 129 -3.02 10.12 8.92
C THR A 129 -3.06 10.70 10.32
N SER A 130 -4.26 11.05 10.79
CA SER A 130 -4.50 11.52 12.15
C SER A 130 -4.11 10.48 13.20
N PHE A 131 -4.06 9.19 12.83
CA PHE A 131 -3.53 8.16 13.72
C PHE A 131 -2.02 8.32 13.98
N ALA A 132 -1.25 8.78 12.99
CA ALA A 132 0.15 9.10 13.21
C ALA A 132 0.28 10.30 14.17
N ASP A 133 -0.48 11.37 13.93
CA ASP A 133 -0.53 12.55 14.80
C ASP A 133 -0.90 12.16 16.25
N TRP A 134 -1.98 11.39 16.41
CA TRP A 134 -2.43 10.88 17.71
C TRP A 134 -1.36 10.00 18.38
N GLY A 135 -0.70 9.14 17.61
CA GLY A 135 0.35 8.25 18.11
C GLY A 135 1.57 8.98 18.66
N PHE A 136 1.90 10.18 18.15
CA PHE A 136 2.95 11.02 18.71
C PHE A 136 2.59 11.55 20.10
N GLU A 137 1.36 12.00 20.26
CA GLU A 137 0.87 12.56 21.53
C GLU A 137 0.64 11.46 22.58
N HIS A 138 0.33 10.24 22.14
CA HIS A 138 -0.07 9.12 23.00
C HIS A 138 0.94 7.97 22.97
N ARG A 139 2.24 8.30 22.90
CA ARG A 139 3.33 7.30 23.01
C ARG A 139 3.19 6.48 24.29
N GLY A 140 3.29 5.16 24.16
CA GLY A 140 3.11 4.22 25.28
C GLY A 140 1.64 3.95 25.66
N SER A 141 0.67 4.49 24.90
CA SER A 141 -0.73 4.05 25.02
C SER A 141 -0.90 2.59 24.61
N GLY A 142 -1.93 1.93 25.15
CA GLY A 142 -2.23 0.54 24.82
C GLY A 142 -2.51 0.31 23.33
N VAL A 143 -3.04 1.30 22.62
CA VAL A 143 -3.26 1.23 21.15
C VAL A 143 -1.94 1.23 20.41
N ILE A 144 -1.01 2.13 20.77
CA ILE A 144 0.32 2.15 20.16
C ILE A 144 1.08 0.85 20.46
N GLU A 145 1.06 0.36 21.70
CA GLU A 145 1.74 -0.90 22.02
C GLU A 145 1.09 -2.11 21.32
N LEU A 146 -0.23 -2.11 21.11
CA LEU A 146 -0.92 -3.14 20.34
C LEU A 146 -0.49 -3.15 18.87
N LEU A 147 -0.30 -1.97 18.28
CA LEU A 147 -0.03 -1.80 16.85
C LEU A 147 1.46 -1.76 16.51
N LYS A 148 2.35 -1.44 17.46
CA LYS A 148 3.82 -1.40 17.30
C LYS A 148 4.45 -2.61 16.58
N PRO A 149 3.92 -3.84 16.66
CA PRO A 149 4.44 -4.94 15.84
C PRO A 149 4.10 -4.82 14.34
N LEU A 150 3.01 -4.14 14.00
CA LEU A 150 2.55 -3.86 12.64
C LEU A 150 3.13 -2.57 12.08
N ILE A 151 3.34 -1.56 12.92
CA ILE A 151 3.72 -0.20 12.52
C ILE A 151 4.98 0.25 13.25
N ASP A 152 5.88 0.92 12.54
CA ASP A 152 7.05 1.50 13.18
C ASP A 152 6.83 2.99 13.52
N LEU A 153 7.03 3.32 14.80
CA LEU A 153 6.86 4.67 15.33
C LEU A 153 7.90 5.67 14.82
N ASP A 154 9.08 5.22 14.41
CA ASP A 154 10.07 6.11 13.81
C ASP A 154 9.65 6.52 12.39
N GLY A 155 8.96 5.62 11.66
CA GLY A 155 8.38 5.92 10.36
C GLY A 155 7.09 6.76 10.43
N PHE A 156 6.40 6.77 11.58
CA PHE A 156 5.19 7.59 11.79
C PHE A 156 5.43 9.08 11.58
N LEU A 157 6.65 9.58 11.81
CA LEU A 157 6.94 11.01 11.70
C LEU A 157 6.70 11.50 10.28
N ALA A 158 7.03 10.66 9.29
CA ALA A 158 6.81 10.98 7.90
C ALA A 158 5.35 10.79 7.45
N LEU A 159 4.51 10.16 8.29
CA LEU A 159 3.10 9.90 8.04
C LEU A 159 2.17 10.90 8.75
N THR A 160 2.72 11.83 9.55
CA THR A 160 1.92 12.90 10.15
C THR A 160 1.31 13.78 9.08
N THR A 161 0.18 14.40 9.40
CA THR A 161 -0.50 15.31 8.46
C THR A 161 0.35 16.53 8.15
N SER A 162 1.16 17.00 9.11
CA SER A 162 2.10 18.11 8.92
C SER A 162 3.26 17.73 8.01
N ALA A 163 3.93 16.59 8.23
CA ALA A 163 5.05 16.16 7.40
C ALA A 163 4.61 15.87 5.96
N CYS A 164 3.45 15.23 5.77
CA CYS A 164 2.91 14.99 4.44
C CYS A 164 2.54 16.29 3.73
N ARG A 165 2.00 17.30 4.45
CA ARG A 165 1.75 18.63 3.88
C ARG A 165 3.04 19.30 3.42
N GLU A 166 4.07 19.34 4.27
CA GLU A 166 5.38 19.91 3.93
C GLU A 166 6.01 19.20 2.71
N PHE A 167 5.89 17.88 2.65
CA PHE A 167 6.34 17.11 1.50
C PHE A 167 5.54 17.47 0.23
N ASN A 168 4.20 17.52 0.30
CA ASN A 168 3.36 17.88 -0.85
C ASN A 168 3.69 19.28 -1.37
N ASP A 169 3.77 20.28 -0.48
CA ASP A 169 4.05 21.67 -0.85
C ASP A 169 5.39 21.79 -1.56
N SER A 170 6.41 21.10 -1.02
CA SER A 170 7.74 21.15 -1.59
C SER A 170 7.87 20.31 -2.87
N ALA A 171 7.04 19.28 -3.08
CA ALA A 171 7.12 18.36 -4.22
C ALA A 171 6.26 18.81 -5.41
N ALA A 172 5.26 19.67 -5.20
CA ALA A 172 4.24 20.03 -6.18
C ALA A 172 4.80 20.43 -7.55
N GLU A 173 5.81 21.31 -7.60
CA GLU A 173 6.43 21.75 -8.87
C GLU A 173 7.01 20.57 -9.66
N THR A 174 7.85 19.76 -9.01
CA THR A 174 8.50 18.62 -9.66
C THR A 174 7.50 17.53 -10.02
N GLU A 175 6.50 17.29 -9.18
CA GLU A 175 5.46 16.29 -9.45
C GLU A 175 4.55 16.70 -10.61
N ALA A 176 4.21 17.99 -10.71
CA ALA A 176 3.41 18.53 -11.80
C ALA A 176 4.15 18.54 -13.15
N ALA A 177 5.46 18.80 -13.15
CA ALA A 177 6.24 18.97 -14.38
C ALA A 177 6.82 17.67 -14.98
N ASN A 178 6.91 16.58 -14.20
CA ASN A 178 7.57 15.36 -14.65
C ASN A 178 6.69 14.49 -15.59
N PRO A 179 7.26 13.54 -16.36
CA PRO A 179 6.49 12.76 -17.34
C PRO A 179 5.72 11.55 -16.75
N VAL A 180 5.82 11.28 -15.45
CA VAL A 180 5.27 10.06 -14.84
C VAL A 180 3.74 10.14 -14.76
N VAL A 181 3.05 9.07 -15.16
CA VAL A 181 1.58 8.95 -15.01
C VAL A 181 1.25 8.55 -13.58
N TYR A 182 0.40 9.33 -12.89
CA TYR A 182 -0.01 9.07 -11.51
C TYR A 182 -1.46 8.60 -11.43
N GLN A 183 -1.71 7.57 -10.63
CA GLN A 183 -3.05 7.16 -10.25
C GLN A 183 -3.12 6.66 -8.81
N THR A 184 -4.26 6.87 -8.14
CA THR A 184 -4.50 6.45 -6.76
C THR A 184 -5.68 5.48 -6.68
N TYR A 185 -5.59 4.53 -5.76
CA TYR A 185 -6.68 3.63 -5.37
C TYR A 185 -6.92 3.80 -3.88
N ALA A 186 -8.13 4.24 -3.53
CA ALA A 186 -8.53 4.50 -2.15
C ALA A 186 -9.60 3.49 -1.68
N SER A 187 -9.44 2.96 -0.48
CA SER A 187 -10.40 2.05 0.15
C SER A 187 -10.94 2.59 1.48
N GLN A 188 -12.04 2.01 1.92
CA GLN A 188 -12.66 2.29 3.21
C GLN A 188 -13.55 1.11 3.63
N GLU A 189 -13.65 0.86 4.93
CA GLU A 189 -14.53 -0.18 5.48
C GLU A 189 -15.24 0.32 6.73
N PRO A 190 -16.45 -0.18 7.05
CA PRO A 190 -17.01 -0.03 8.38
C PRO A 190 -16.13 -0.78 9.39
N GLN A 191 -16.05 -0.27 10.63
CA GLN A 191 -15.17 -0.79 11.69
C GLN A 191 -15.23 -2.31 11.86
N ASN A 192 -16.42 -2.92 11.79
CA ASN A 192 -16.59 -4.35 12.00
C ASN A 192 -15.98 -5.23 10.88
N LYS A 193 -15.72 -4.65 9.71
CA LYS A 193 -15.04 -5.28 8.57
C LYS A 193 -13.56 -4.96 8.48
N VAL A 194 -13.05 -4.08 9.33
CA VAL A 194 -11.63 -3.82 9.45
C VAL A 194 -10.97 -4.94 10.26
N PHE A 195 -9.76 -5.32 9.87
CA PHE A 195 -8.88 -6.26 10.54
C PHE A 195 -8.91 -5.99 12.03
N THR A 196 -9.14 -7.01 12.86
CA THR A 196 -9.48 -6.82 14.29
C THR A 196 -8.48 -5.92 15.02
N LEU A 197 -7.19 -6.05 14.69
CA LEU A 197 -6.12 -5.26 15.29
C LEU A 197 -6.13 -3.77 14.89
N LEU A 198 -6.68 -3.43 13.73
CA LEU A 198 -6.75 -2.06 13.21
C LEU A 198 -8.04 -1.32 13.63
N GLN A 199 -9.00 -1.99 14.28
CA GLN A 199 -10.24 -1.35 14.72
C GLN A 199 -10.04 -0.18 15.71
N PRO A 200 -9.05 -0.23 16.63
CA PRO A 200 -8.77 0.92 17.50
C PRO A 200 -8.23 2.14 16.73
N SER A 201 -7.34 1.94 15.74
CA SER A 201 -6.86 3.04 14.90
C SER A 201 -7.94 3.56 13.95
N TRP A 202 -8.81 2.67 13.47
CA TRP A 202 -9.99 3.05 12.69
C TRP A 202 -10.86 4.08 13.44
N GLU A 203 -11.10 3.86 14.73
CA GLU A 203 -11.93 4.75 15.56
C GLU A 203 -11.30 6.14 15.70
N ILE A 204 -10.00 6.19 15.96
CA ILE A 204 -9.24 7.45 16.07
C ILE A 204 -9.34 8.24 14.77
N ILE A 205 -9.13 7.58 13.63
CA ILE A 205 -9.20 8.23 12.31
C ILE A 205 -10.63 8.63 11.98
N ALA A 206 -11.62 7.78 12.29
CA ALA A 206 -13.02 8.06 12.03
C ALA A 206 -13.51 9.34 12.73
N GLN A 207 -13.03 9.59 13.95
CA GLN A 207 -13.37 10.79 14.70
C GLN A 207 -12.75 12.07 14.13
N ALA A 208 -11.57 11.98 13.51
CA ALA A 208 -10.83 13.14 13.01
C ALA A 208 -11.02 13.40 11.49
N GLU A 209 -11.06 12.34 10.69
CA GLU A 209 -11.00 12.38 9.22
C GLU A 209 -12.15 11.62 8.54
N GLY A 210 -12.94 10.84 9.29
CA GLY A 210 -14.07 10.08 8.76
C GLY A 210 -13.69 8.72 8.18
N ALA A 211 -14.32 8.34 7.07
CA ALA A 211 -14.20 6.99 6.52
C ALA A 211 -12.74 6.63 6.18
N ASN A 212 -12.32 5.42 6.56
CA ASN A 212 -10.93 5.00 6.50
C ASN A 212 -10.80 3.47 6.38
N ASP A 213 -9.59 3.02 6.08
CA ASP A 213 -9.22 1.63 5.88
C ASP A 213 -8.63 0.97 7.15
N GLY A 214 -8.72 1.64 8.30
CA GLY A 214 -8.13 1.23 9.57
C GLY A 214 -6.78 1.89 9.89
N LEU A 215 -6.08 2.48 8.92
CA LEU A 215 -4.79 3.17 9.15
C LEU A 215 -4.68 4.52 8.43
N VAL A 216 -5.43 4.73 7.35
CA VAL A 216 -5.40 5.93 6.52
C VAL A 216 -6.82 6.31 6.10
N SER A 217 -7.17 7.60 6.22
CA SER A 217 -8.45 8.12 5.76
C SER A 217 -8.61 8.00 4.24
N HIS A 218 -9.82 7.71 3.77
CA HIS A 218 -10.14 7.62 2.33
C HIS A 218 -9.75 8.91 1.58
N THR A 219 -9.98 10.06 2.21
CA THR A 219 -9.57 11.38 1.70
C THR A 219 -8.05 11.47 1.53
N SER A 220 -7.27 11.04 2.51
CA SER A 220 -5.80 11.05 2.42
C SER A 220 -5.29 10.11 1.31
N GLN A 221 -5.93 8.95 1.14
CA GLN A 221 -5.61 8.00 0.07
C GLN A 221 -5.90 8.56 -1.33
N ARG A 222 -7.02 9.26 -1.51
CA ARG A 222 -7.37 9.85 -2.81
C ARG A 222 -6.41 10.94 -3.24
N TRP A 223 -5.75 11.61 -2.30
CA TRP A 223 -4.88 12.76 -2.55
C TRP A 223 -5.65 13.90 -3.22
N GLN A 224 -5.10 14.50 -4.28
CA GLN A 224 -5.74 15.56 -5.07
C GLN A 224 -5.88 15.13 -6.54
N PRO A 225 -6.92 15.57 -7.26
CA PRO A 225 -7.15 15.17 -8.65
C PRO A 225 -6.20 15.86 -9.65
N GLU A 226 -5.61 16.99 -9.27
CA GLU A 226 -4.70 17.76 -10.10
C GLU A 226 -3.55 18.33 -9.27
N LEU A 227 -2.33 18.24 -9.78
CA LEU A 227 -1.16 18.98 -9.30
C LEU A 227 -0.98 20.23 -10.13
N ILE A 228 -0.70 21.35 -9.47
CA ILE A 228 -0.43 22.63 -10.11
C ILE A 228 0.94 23.09 -9.61
N GLY A 229 1.90 23.13 -10.53
CA GLY A 229 3.21 23.74 -10.28
C GLY A 229 3.07 25.27 -10.15
N ALA A 230 3.97 25.89 -9.40
CA ALA A 230 4.11 27.34 -9.36
C ALA A 230 4.43 27.92 -10.75
N GLY A 231 5.06 27.13 -11.63
CA GLY A 231 5.28 27.47 -13.04
C GLY A 231 4.05 27.33 -13.95
N GLY A 232 2.89 26.92 -13.41
CA GLY A 232 1.63 26.76 -14.14
C GLY A 232 1.45 25.41 -14.85
N GLN A 233 2.41 24.48 -14.71
CA GLN A 233 2.29 23.11 -15.19
C GLN A 233 1.18 22.40 -14.42
N ARG A 234 0.41 21.58 -15.13
CA ARG A 234 -0.72 20.85 -14.59
C ARG A 234 -0.56 19.37 -14.87
N LYS A 235 -0.78 18.55 -13.85
CA LYS A 235 -0.82 17.09 -13.99
C LYS A 235 -2.11 16.57 -13.39
N GLN A 236 -2.86 15.83 -14.19
CA GLN A 236 -4.02 15.09 -13.71
C GLN A 236 -3.57 13.80 -13.02
N ILE A 237 -4.22 13.47 -11.91
CA ILE A 237 -4.02 12.23 -11.18
C ILE A 237 -5.33 11.45 -11.29
N ALA A 238 -5.28 10.28 -11.91
CA ALA A 238 -6.46 9.43 -11.98
C ALA A 238 -6.78 8.88 -10.58
N GLN A 239 -8.02 9.05 -10.12
CA GLN A 239 -8.44 8.60 -8.80
C GLN A 239 -9.46 7.48 -8.93
N HIS A 240 -9.22 6.39 -8.22
CA HIS A 240 -10.07 5.21 -8.22
C HIS A 240 -10.45 4.85 -6.79
N ASP A 241 -11.65 4.31 -6.63
CA ASP A 241 -11.96 3.55 -5.42
C ASP A 241 -11.45 2.12 -5.61
N PHE A 242 -10.96 1.51 -4.53
CA PHE A 242 -10.54 0.11 -4.56
C PHE A 242 -11.76 -0.76 -4.86
N PRO A 243 -11.73 -1.58 -5.93
CA PRO A 243 -12.96 -2.12 -6.51
C PRO A 243 -13.56 -3.31 -5.75
N VAL A 244 -12.97 -3.67 -4.61
CA VAL A 244 -13.41 -4.74 -3.74
C VAL A 244 -13.33 -4.28 -2.29
N SER A 245 -14.19 -4.83 -1.44
CA SER A 245 -14.19 -4.55 0.00
C SER A 245 -12.83 -4.91 0.60
N ALA A 246 -12.13 -3.92 1.15
CA ALA A 246 -10.76 -4.07 1.64
C ALA A 246 -10.40 -2.98 2.66
N ASP A 247 -9.93 -3.37 3.83
CA ASP A 247 -9.13 -2.51 4.70
C ASP A 247 -7.66 -2.42 4.24
N HIS A 248 -6.83 -1.72 5.01
CA HIS A 248 -5.43 -1.47 4.69
C HIS A 248 -4.57 -2.73 4.51
N LEU A 249 -4.89 -3.85 5.16
CA LEU A 249 -4.16 -5.11 5.03
C LEU A 249 -4.76 -5.99 3.93
N ASN A 250 -6.08 -5.90 3.75
CA ASN A 250 -6.79 -6.51 2.64
C ASN A 250 -6.29 -6.07 1.27
N GLU A 251 -5.95 -4.79 1.12
CA GLU A 251 -5.41 -4.21 -0.12
C GLU A 251 -4.20 -4.96 -0.67
N VAL A 252 -3.46 -5.70 0.16
CA VAL A 252 -2.28 -6.51 -0.23
C VAL A 252 -2.51 -8.02 -0.08
N GLY A 253 -3.77 -8.42 0.11
CA GLY A 253 -4.25 -9.81 0.07
C GLY A 253 -4.33 -10.50 1.43
N TRP A 254 -4.07 -9.78 2.52
CA TRP A 254 -4.27 -10.31 3.86
C TRP A 254 -5.71 -10.21 4.30
N TRP A 255 -6.12 -10.98 5.30
CA TRP A 255 -7.49 -11.00 5.76
C TRP A 255 -7.57 -11.50 7.20
N ASP A 256 -8.67 -11.16 7.86
CA ASP A 256 -9.02 -11.57 9.21
C ASP A 256 -10.41 -12.25 9.22
N ILE A 257 -10.61 -13.18 10.14
CA ILE A 257 -11.82 -14.02 10.18
C ILE A 257 -13.08 -13.19 10.45
N ASN A 258 -12.97 -12.07 11.19
CA ASN A 258 -14.09 -11.17 11.47
C ASN A 258 -14.71 -10.56 10.20
N GLN A 259 -14.03 -10.67 9.06
CA GLN A 259 -14.45 -10.10 7.77
C GLN A 259 -15.38 -11.04 6.99
N PHE A 260 -15.53 -12.29 7.43
CA PHE A 260 -16.34 -13.31 6.76
C PHE A 260 -17.59 -13.63 7.59
N ASP A 261 -18.76 -13.54 6.97
CA ASP A 261 -20.05 -13.82 7.63
C ASP A 261 -20.41 -15.30 7.50
N ILE A 262 -19.94 -16.12 8.45
CA ILE A 262 -20.15 -17.58 8.42
C ILE A 262 -20.87 -18.06 9.68
N PRO A 263 -22.20 -18.24 9.59
CA PRO A 263 -22.96 -18.90 10.62
C PRO A 263 -22.55 -20.38 10.74
N GLY A 264 -22.16 -20.80 11.94
CA GLY A 264 -22.03 -22.21 12.31
C GLY A 264 -20.92 -22.99 11.60
N ALA A 265 -19.66 -22.76 12.00
CA ALA A 265 -18.50 -23.66 11.84
C ALA A 265 -18.33 -24.43 10.51
N ASN A 266 -18.85 -23.93 9.38
CA ASN A 266 -18.67 -24.57 8.07
C ASN A 266 -17.31 -24.20 7.50
N LEU A 267 -16.30 -24.98 7.89
CA LEU A 267 -14.90 -24.75 7.53
C LEU A 267 -14.62 -24.84 6.03
N ILE A 268 -15.40 -25.65 5.30
CA ILE A 268 -15.27 -25.77 3.84
C ILE A 268 -15.75 -24.49 3.18
N LYS A 269 -16.91 -23.97 3.60
CA LYS A 269 -17.45 -22.70 3.09
C LYS A 269 -16.49 -21.54 3.38
N LEU A 270 -15.97 -21.46 4.61
CA LEU A 270 -14.94 -20.47 4.99
C LEU A 270 -13.73 -20.52 4.04
N ALA A 271 -13.16 -21.72 3.83
CA ALA A 271 -12.00 -21.89 2.96
C ALA A 271 -12.29 -21.49 1.49
N GLN A 272 -13.52 -21.70 1.01
CA GLN A 272 -13.94 -21.26 -0.33
C GLN A 272 -14.05 -19.75 -0.42
N GLU A 273 -14.71 -19.10 0.55
CA GLU A 273 -14.84 -17.64 0.60
C GLU A 273 -13.49 -16.94 0.69
N ILE A 274 -12.58 -17.43 1.54
CA ILE A 274 -11.20 -16.96 1.62
C ILE A 274 -10.51 -17.05 0.26
N LYS A 275 -10.57 -18.20 -0.42
CA LYS A 275 -9.92 -18.40 -1.72
C LYS A 275 -10.48 -17.45 -2.78
N GLN A 276 -11.79 -17.25 -2.76
CA GLN A 276 -12.47 -16.31 -3.67
C GLN A 276 -12.04 -14.87 -3.38
N TYR A 277 -11.99 -14.49 -2.10
CA TYR A 277 -11.55 -13.17 -1.65
C TYR A 277 -10.10 -12.88 -2.05
N GLU A 278 -9.17 -13.80 -1.75
CA GLU A 278 -7.79 -13.63 -2.18
C GLU A 278 -7.64 -13.57 -3.71
N SER A 279 -8.50 -14.26 -4.45
CA SER A 279 -8.51 -14.16 -5.91
C SER A 279 -8.97 -12.78 -6.37
N SER A 280 -10.01 -12.21 -5.76
CA SER A 280 -10.53 -10.90 -6.16
C SER A 280 -9.48 -9.80 -5.97
N ILE A 281 -8.75 -9.80 -4.85
CA ILE A 281 -7.63 -8.87 -4.63
C ILE A 281 -6.58 -9.04 -5.73
N LYS A 282 -6.16 -10.27 -6.04
CA LYS A 282 -5.18 -10.54 -7.10
C LYS A 282 -5.66 -10.10 -8.49
N ASP A 283 -6.97 -10.14 -8.74
CA ASP A 283 -7.58 -9.70 -9.99
C ASP A 283 -7.60 -8.17 -10.11
N VAL A 284 -7.69 -7.43 -9.00
CA VAL A 284 -7.49 -5.96 -8.97
C VAL A 284 -6.09 -5.61 -9.48
N TYR A 285 -5.04 -6.21 -8.93
CA TYR A 285 -3.66 -5.97 -9.37
C TYR A 285 -3.44 -6.38 -10.82
N LEU A 286 -4.07 -7.47 -11.26
CA LEU A 286 -4.00 -7.91 -12.65
C LEU A 286 -4.63 -6.89 -13.60
N LYS A 287 -5.75 -6.27 -13.20
CA LYS A 287 -6.35 -5.16 -13.95
C LYS A 287 -5.41 -3.95 -13.99
N ILE A 288 -4.89 -3.52 -12.84
CA ILE A 288 -3.94 -2.40 -12.75
C ILE A 288 -2.73 -2.66 -13.67
N ALA A 289 -2.13 -3.85 -13.62
CA ALA A 289 -1.00 -4.23 -14.45
C ALA A 289 -1.30 -4.14 -15.95
N ARG A 290 -2.50 -4.56 -16.38
CA ARG A 290 -2.95 -4.45 -17.78
C ARG A 290 -3.15 -2.99 -18.19
N ASP A 291 -3.73 -2.18 -17.32
CA ASP A 291 -4.01 -0.77 -17.59
C ASP A 291 -2.70 0.02 -17.73
N VAL A 292 -1.73 -0.18 -16.82
CA VAL A 292 -0.45 0.54 -16.90
C VAL A 292 0.44 0.07 -18.05
N ALA A 293 0.36 -1.21 -18.45
CA ALA A 293 1.10 -1.73 -19.60
C ALA A 293 0.55 -1.22 -20.95
N ALA A 294 -0.61 -0.57 -20.95
CA ALA A 294 -1.20 0.06 -22.13
C ALA A 294 -0.77 1.54 -22.31
N LEU A 295 -0.01 2.11 -21.36
CA LEU A 295 0.60 3.45 -21.46
C LEU A 295 1.81 3.45 -22.40
#